data_AF-A0A957WU40-F1
#
_entry.id   AF-A0A957WU40-F1
#
_cell.length_a   1.000
_cell.length_b   1.000
_cell.length_c   1.000
_cell.angle_alpha   90.00
_cell.angle_beta   90.00
_cell.angle_gamma   90.00
#
_symmetry.space_group_name_H-M   'P 1'
#
loop_
_entity.id
_entity.type
_entity.pdbx_description
1 polymer ?
#
loop_
_entity_poly.entity_id
_entity_poly.type
_entity_poly.pdbx_seq_one_letter_code
_entity_poly.pdbx_strand_id
1 'polypeptide(L)'
;SREQILHPERNLFHPGKARLARVGYISRFIDALFSLSLLARGRVPGDSAAAAIREYEQLATHNPTHIYHGRVVRQSGWLVLQYWFFYPFNNWRSGFFGANDHESDWEMICLYLSEEEATGAVEPAWIAYASHDYHGDDLRRRWDDPELEKVDDHPVVYAGAGSHASYFQSGEYLTELELAIFAPLTRLFEQVRNFWRTRLRQYEGDDFGEDEQHRSTIFRIPFVDYARGDGLVIGPGQHCEWGEPRLLNPTPPWVSMYRGLWGLYTQDPFAGEDAPAGPMYNRDGTVRRAWYDPVGWAGLDKVTPTDEVAERVEEEKERIRDRQVQTRTTVDEMAAELQRLGVQAAAMRTQPHLYKPYLAHQERMKELSQEINTLRAQLAADEALLDALSYYA
;
A
#
# COMPACT_ATOMS: atom_id res chain seq x y z
N SER A 1 24.38 -36.98 3.51
CA SER A 1 25.48 -37.59 2.74
C SER A 1 26.43 -36.50 2.28
N ARG A 2 27.74 -36.75 2.30
CA ARG A 2 28.83 -35.78 2.40
C ARG A 2 29.42 -35.40 1.04
N GLU A 3 28.57 -35.14 0.03
CA GLU A 3 28.98 -34.95 -1.39
C GLU A 3 28.29 -33.77 -2.10
N GLN A 4 28.11 -32.64 -1.41
CA GLN A 4 27.77 -31.36 -2.07
C GLN A 4 28.82 -30.26 -1.84
N ILE A 5 29.96 -30.62 -1.26
CA ILE A 5 31.08 -29.71 -1.02
C ILE A 5 32.12 -29.96 -2.11
N LEU A 6 32.58 -28.89 -2.76
CA LEU A 6 33.54 -28.79 -3.88
C LEU A 6 32.87 -28.54 -5.25
N HIS A 7 32.49 -27.28 -5.52
CA HIS A 7 32.73 -26.56 -6.79
C HIS A 7 32.24 -25.11 -6.63
N PRO A 8 33.14 -24.11 -6.46
CA PRO A 8 32.76 -22.70 -6.29
C PRO A 8 32.10 -22.07 -7.53
N GLU A 9 32.16 -22.73 -8.69
CA GLU A 9 31.62 -22.20 -9.95
C GLU A 9 30.15 -22.57 -10.22
N ARG A 10 29.48 -23.31 -9.31
CA ARG A 10 28.09 -23.75 -9.51
C ARG A 10 27.00 -22.83 -8.92
N ASN A 11 27.36 -21.79 -8.19
CA ASN A 11 26.41 -20.89 -7.51
C ASN A 11 26.24 -19.51 -8.17
N LEU A 12 26.62 -19.37 -9.45
CA LEU A 12 26.30 -18.15 -10.20
C LEU A 12 24.81 -18.20 -10.58
N PHE A 13 24.04 -17.24 -10.06
CA PHE A 13 22.66 -17.06 -10.49
C PHE A 13 22.62 -16.79 -12.00
N HIS A 14 21.88 -17.63 -12.72
CA HIS A 14 21.63 -17.45 -14.14
C HIS A 14 20.17 -17.04 -14.34
N PRO A 15 19.88 -15.78 -14.71
CA PRO A 15 18.50 -15.39 -15.00
C PRO A 15 17.97 -16.22 -16.17
N GLY A 16 16.69 -16.63 -16.10
CA GLY A 16 16.05 -17.38 -17.18
C GLY A 16 16.17 -16.64 -18.52
N LYS A 17 16.26 -17.39 -19.63
CA LYS A 17 16.34 -16.85 -21.01
C LYS A 17 15.20 -15.87 -21.37
N ALA A 18 14.16 -15.79 -20.55
CA ALA A 18 13.01 -14.90 -20.67
C ALA A 18 13.32 -13.41 -20.39
N ARG A 19 14.39 -13.06 -19.65
CA ARG A 19 14.76 -11.66 -19.35
C ARG A 19 14.93 -10.81 -20.61
N LEU A 20 15.52 -11.37 -21.66
CA LEU A 20 15.83 -10.66 -22.91
C LEU A 20 14.72 -10.72 -23.96
N ALA A 21 13.70 -11.56 -23.76
CA ALA A 21 12.66 -11.82 -24.76
C ALA A 21 11.34 -11.08 -24.50
N ARG A 22 11.12 -10.53 -23.30
CA ARG A 22 9.84 -9.89 -22.91
C ARG A 22 9.86 -8.36 -22.86
N VAL A 23 11.02 -7.73 -23.05
CA VAL A 23 11.15 -6.28 -22.93
C VAL A 23 11.62 -5.70 -24.27
N GLY A 24 10.81 -4.81 -24.86
CA GLY A 24 11.02 -4.29 -26.22
C GLY A 24 12.33 -3.52 -26.40
N TYR A 25 12.76 -3.29 -27.64
CA TYR A 25 14.08 -2.71 -27.97
C TYR A 25 14.43 -1.38 -27.24
N ILE A 26 13.42 -0.60 -26.83
CA ILE A 26 13.61 0.64 -26.05
C ILE A 26 14.15 0.35 -24.65
N SER A 27 13.68 -0.70 -23.97
CA SER A 27 14.19 -1.07 -22.64
C SER A 27 15.63 -1.56 -22.70
N ARG A 28 16.04 -2.22 -23.78
CA ARG A 28 17.42 -2.71 -23.97
C ARG A 28 18.41 -1.55 -24.14
N PHE A 29 17.98 -0.47 -24.80
CA PHE A 29 18.80 0.73 -24.95
C PHE A 29 18.91 1.49 -23.62
N ILE A 30 17.81 1.54 -22.86
CA ILE A 30 17.75 2.08 -21.51
C ILE A 30 18.63 1.26 -20.55
N ASP A 31 18.59 -0.07 -20.58
CA ASP A 31 19.43 -0.99 -19.77
C ASP A 31 20.93 -0.85 -20.09
N ALA A 32 21.28 -0.58 -21.35
CA ALA A 32 22.66 -0.30 -21.77
C ALA A 32 23.16 1.09 -21.29
N LEU A 33 22.34 2.13 -21.42
CA LEU A 33 22.62 3.45 -20.85
C LEU A 33 22.69 3.41 -19.31
N PHE A 34 21.92 2.53 -18.68
CA PHE A 34 21.93 2.32 -17.23
C PHE A 34 23.09 1.46 -16.73
N SER A 35 23.56 0.48 -17.50
CA SER A 35 24.82 -0.22 -17.22
C SER A 35 25.99 0.77 -17.16
N LEU A 36 25.92 1.83 -17.97
CA LEU A 36 26.84 2.97 -17.93
C LEU A 36 26.61 3.90 -16.71
N SER A 37 25.39 4.09 -16.22
CA SER A 37 25.14 4.84 -14.96
C SER A 37 25.44 4.03 -13.69
N LEU A 38 25.34 2.70 -13.74
CA LEU A 38 25.75 1.79 -12.66
C LEU A 38 27.25 1.87 -12.39
N LEU A 39 28.06 2.28 -13.38
CA LEU A 39 29.48 2.61 -13.19
C LEU A 39 29.71 3.92 -12.43
N ALA A 40 28.72 4.81 -12.36
CA ALA A 40 28.79 6.10 -11.67
C ALA A 40 28.19 6.08 -10.24
N ARG A 41 27.51 5.00 -9.84
CA ARG A 41 27.07 4.80 -8.44
C ARG A 41 28.26 4.48 -7.54
N GLY A 42 28.23 5.00 -6.31
CA GLY A 42 29.09 4.50 -5.24
C GLY A 42 28.90 3.00 -5.10
N ARG A 43 30.00 2.24 -5.02
CA ARG A 43 29.96 0.79 -4.86
C ARG A 43 30.19 0.47 -3.39
N VAL A 44 29.28 -0.29 -2.78
CA VAL A 44 29.74 -1.28 -1.80
C VAL A 44 30.58 -2.28 -2.61
N PRO A 45 31.86 -2.50 -2.29
CA PRO A 45 32.68 -3.49 -3.00
C PRO A 45 31.97 -4.85 -2.98
N GLY A 46 31.90 -5.57 -4.10
CA GLY A 46 31.32 -6.92 -4.13
C GLY A 46 32.00 -7.89 -3.16
N ASP A 47 33.23 -7.57 -2.73
CA ASP A 47 33.97 -8.24 -1.67
C ASP A 47 33.22 -8.22 -0.32
N SER A 48 32.43 -7.18 -0.03
CA SER A 48 31.64 -7.08 1.20
C SER A 48 30.48 -8.08 1.23
N ALA A 49 29.77 -8.26 0.12
CA ALA A 49 28.69 -9.25 0.02
C ALA A 49 29.24 -10.67 0.17
N ALA A 50 30.37 -10.97 -0.50
CA ALA A 50 31.05 -12.25 -0.37
C ALA A 50 31.60 -12.52 1.04
N ALA A 51 32.06 -11.48 1.75
CA ALA A 51 32.48 -11.59 3.15
C ALA A 51 31.27 -11.84 4.07
N ALA A 52 30.18 -11.09 3.91
CA ALA A 52 28.96 -11.24 4.69
C ALA A 52 28.37 -12.65 4.56
N ILE A 53 28.35 -13.23 3.36
CA ILE A 53 27.90 -14.60 3.13
C ILE A 53 28.76 -15.59 3.93
N ARG A 54 30.09 -15.47 3.88
CA ARG A 54 31.00 -16.38 4.61
C ARG A 54 30.85 -16.27 6.12
N GLU A 55 30.71 -15.05 6.65
CA GLU A 55 30.48 -14.82 8.07
C GLU A 55 29.14 -15.41 8.50
N TYR A 56 28.08 -15.24 7.71
CA TYR A 56 26.78 -15.84 7.98
C TYR A 56 26.85 -17.38 7.95
N GLU A 57 27.52 -17.99 6.97
CA GLU A 57 27.73 -19.44 6.92
C GLU A 57 28.46 -19.97 8.16
N GLN A 58 29.46 -19.23 8.65
CA GLN A 58 30.15 -19.57 9.90
C GLN A 58 29.22 -19.47 11.10
N LEU A 59 28.45 -18.38 11.23
CA LEU A 59 27.47 -18.22 12.30
C LEU A 59 26.42 -19.32 12.28
N ALA A 60 25.86 -19.63 11.12
CA ALA A 60 24.86 -20.68 10.94
C ALA A 60 25.41 -22.08 11.28
N THR A 61 26.71 -22.32 11.02
CA THR A 61 27.36 -23.58 11.39
C THR A 61 27.50 -23.73 12.91
N HIS A 62 27.76 -22.64 13.64
CA HIS A 62 27.98 -22.67 15.09
C HIS A 62 26.69 -22.52 15.91
N ASN A 63 25.68 -21.83 15.37
CA ASN A 63 24.42 -21.54 16.05
C ASN A 63 23.25 -21.43 15.05
N PRO A 64 22.73 -22.56 14.53
CA PRO A 64 21.66 -22.58 13.54
C PRO A 64 20.32 -22.24 14.20
N THR A 65 20.09 -20.97 14.51
CA THR A 65 18.83 -20.47 15.07
C THR A 65 18.15 -19.54 14.09
N HIS A 66 16.90 -19.85 13.76
CA HIS A 66 16.06 -19.03 12.91
C HIS A 66 15.09 -18.26 13.81
N ILE A 67 15.42 -16.99 14.09
CA ILE A 67 14.65 -16.17 15.02
C ILE A 67 13.81 -15.16 14.24
N TYR A 68 12.55 -15.06 14.62
CA TYR A 68 11.66 -13.99 14.19
C TYR A 68 11.20 -13.17 15.41
N HIS A 69 10.70 -11.97 15.16
CA HIS A 69 10.21 -11.09 16.21
C HIS A 69 8.69 -10.92 16.07
N GLY A 70 7.97 -10.91 17.19
CA GLY A 70 6.51 -10.87 17.21
C GLY A 70 5.96 -9.66 17.96
N ARG A 71 4.93 -9.01 17.41
CA ARG A 71 4.20 -7.92 18.06
C ARG A 71 2.69 -8.14 17.88
N VAL A 72 1.92 -7.87 18.92
CA VAL A 72 0.46 -7.95 18.93
C VAL A 72 -0.12 -6.54 19.11
N VAL A 73 -1.06 -6.13 18.26
CA VAL A 73 -1.70 -4.80 18.33
C VAL A 73 -3.21 -4.98 18.19
N ARG A 74 -4.00 -4.25 18.98
CA ARG A 74 -5.45 -4.14 18.81
C ARG A 74 -5.78 -2.76 18.27
N GLN A 75 -6.43 -2.69 17.11
CA GLN A 75 -6.75 -1.42 16.46
C GLN A 75 -7.95 -1.58 15.53
N SER A 76 -8.92 -0.67 15.61
CA SER A 76 -10.09 -0.62 14.70
C SER A 76 -10.82 -1.96 14.58
N GLY A 77 -11.06 -2.64 15.72
CA GLY A 77 -11.71 -3.95 15.79
C GLY A 77 -10.80 -5.15 15.43
N TRP A 78 -9.63 -4.91 14.84
CA TRP A 78 -8.70 -5.97 14.45
C TRP A 78 -7.71 -6.34 15.57
N LEU A 79 -7.46 -7.64 15.73
CA LEU A 79 -6.29 -8.18 16.40
C LEU A 79 -5.19 -8.42 15.35
N VAL A 80 -4.11 -7.66 15.42
CA VAL A 80 -3.01 -7.71 14.45
C VAL A 80 -1.80 -8.41 15.06
N LEU A 81 -1.36 -9.51 14.44
CA LEU A 81 -0.09 -10.16 14.73
C LEU A 81 0.94 -9.71 13.68
N GLN A 82 1.90 -8.90 14.09
CA GLN A 82 3.02 -8.49 13.25
C GLN A 82 4.23 -9.38 13.50
N TYR A 83 4.83 -9.86 12.42
CA TYR A 83 6.05 -10.64 12.44
C TYR A 83 7.14 -9.90 11.70
N TRP A 84 8.33 -9.84 12.30
CA TRP A 84 9.50 -9.16 11.72
C TRP A 84 10.67 -10.12 11.58
N PHE A 85 11.30 -10.07 10.42
CA PHE A 85 12.43 -10.92 10.03
C PHE A 85 13.66 -10.05 9.80
N PHE A 86 14.79 -10.47 10.38
CA PHE A 86 16.05 -9.77 10.22
C PHE A 86 16.97 -10.56 9.31
N TYR A 87 17.43 -9.94 8.24
CA TYR A 87 18.46 -10.48 7.37
C TYR A 87 19.75 -9.73 7.63
N PRO A 88 20.91 -10.39 7.81
CA PRO A 88 22.16 -9.68 8.07
C PRO A 88 22.68 -8.87 6.88
N PHE A 89 22.28 -9.22 5.65
CA PHE A 89 22.79 -8.57 4.45
C PHE A 89 21.83 -8.76 3.27
N ASN A 90 21.54 -7.68 2.55
CA ASN A 90 20.85 -7.65 1.27
C ASN A 90 21.88 -7.61 0.14
N ASN A 91 21.90 -8.66 -0.69
CA ASN A 91 22.82 -8.78 -1.82
C ASN A 91 22.07 -8.76 -3.17
N TRP A 92 20.95 -8.05 -3.25
CA TRP A 92 20.07 -8.10 -4.42
C TRP A 92 20.81 -7.72 -5.71
N ARG A 93 21.65 -6.68 -5.69
CA ARG A 93 22.46 -6.27 -6.84
C ARG A 93 23.55 -7.27 -7.18
N SER A 94 24.42 -7.60 -6.21
CA SER A 94 25.59 -8.44 -6.45
C SER A 94 25.25 -9.92 -6.70
N GLY A 95 24.17 -10.41 -6.08
CA GLY A 95 23.72 -11.81 -6.19
C GLY A 95 22.69 -12.06 -7.28
N PHE A 96 21.77 -11.10 -7.52
CA PHE A 96 20.55 -11.33 -8.30
C PHE A 96 20.24 -10.24 -9.32
N PHE A 97 21.20 -9.35 -9.63
CA PHE A 97 21.06 -8.27 -10.61
C PHE A 97 19.94 -7.26 -10.30
N GLY A 98 19.58 -7.13 -9.03
CA GLY A 98 18.67 -6.13 -8.51
C GLY A 98 19.29 -4.75 -8.31
N ALA A 99 18.66 -3.95 -7.47
CA ALA A 99 18.95 -2.52 -7.41
C ALA A 99 20.14 -2.13 -6.52
N ASN A 100 20.33 -2.84 -5.40
CA ASN A 100 21.26 -2.46 -4.34
C ASN A 100 21.89 -3.64 -3.60
N ASP A 101 23.00 -3.36 -2.92
CA ASP A 101 23.51 -4.17 -1.81
C ASP A 101 23.54 -3.31 -0.54
N HIS A 102 23.18 -3.86 0.62
CA HIS A 102 23.35 -3.18 1.91
C HIS A 102 23.44 -4.13 3.09
N GLU A 103 24.07 -3.64 4.15
CA GLU A 103 24.05 -4.31 5.45
C GLU A 103 22.65 -4.25 6.06
N SER A 104 22.26 -5.39 6.63
CA SER A 104 20.97 -5.65 7.26
C SER A 104 19.74 -5.49 6.36
N ASP A 105 18.69 -6.19 6.74
CA ASP A 105 17.35 -5.97 6.24
C ASP A 105 16.30 -6.31 7.28
N TRP A 106 15.18 -5.58 7.24
CA TRP A 106 14.04 -5.82 8.13
C TRP A 106 12.78 -5.96 7.30
N GLU A 107 12.30 -7.19 7.20
CA GLU A 107 11.07 -7.55 6.51
C GLU A 107 9.93 -7.79 7.49
N MET A 108 8.71 -7.65 7.01
CA MET A 108 7.53 -7.70 7.87
C MET A 108 6.31 -8.30 7.19
N ILE A 109 5.56 -9.08 7.96
CA ILE A 109 4.20 -9.49 7.61
C ILE A 109 3.22 -9.17 8.75
N CYS A 110 1.96 -8.97 8.43
CA CYS A 110 0.87 -8.81 9.39
C CYS A 110 -0.23 -9.85 9.12
N LEU A 111 -0.66 -10.56 10.17
CA LEU A 111 -1.89 -11.34 10.18
C LEU A 111 -2.97 -10.55 10.94
N TYR A 112 -4.15 -10.40 10.34
CA TYR A 112 -5.28 -9.67 10.90
C TYR A 112 -6.38 -10.67 11.25
N LEU A 113 -6.75 -10.70 12.53
CA LEU A 113 -7.77 -11.58 13.07
C LEU A 113 -8.97 -10.77 13.53
N SER A 114 -10.16 -11.28 13.24
CA SER A 114 -11.38 -10.89 13.96
C SER A 114 -11.41 -11.61 15.30
N GLU A 115 -11.88 -10.94 16.33
CA GLU A 115 -12.05 -11.53 17.66
C GLU A 115 -13.50 -11.39 18.09
N GLU A 116 -14.18 -12.52 18.25
CA GLU A 116 -15.55 -12.52 18.74
C GLU A 116 -15.56 -12.13 20.23
N GLU A 117 -16.10 -10.94 20.55
CA GLU A 117 -16.07 -10.40 21.91
C GLU A 117 -16.72 -11.33 22.96
N ALA A 118 -17.79 -12.03 22.58
CA ALA A 118 -18.55 -12.89 23.50
C ALA A 118 -17.80 -14.15 23.91
N THR A 119 -16.98 -14.74 23.01
CA THR A 119 -16.33 -16.03 23.22
C THR A 119 -14.81 -15.90 23.40
N GLY A 120 -14.22 -14.79 22.93
CA GLY A 120 -12.78 -14.61 22.77
C GLY A 120 -12.19 -15.47 21.65
N ALA A 121 -13.02 -16.05 20.78
CA ALA A 121 -12.55 -16.80 19.62
C ALA A 121 -11.87 -15.85 18.63
N VAL A 122 -10.70 -16.24 18.15
CA VAL A 122 -9.93 -15.46 17.17
C VAL A 122 -9.85 -16.23 15.86
N GLU A 123 -10.18 -15.57 14.76
CA GLU A 123 -10.14 -16.15 13.43
C GLU A 123 -9.33 -15.27 12.47
N PRO A 124 -8.36 -15.83 11.72
CA PRO A 124 -7.62 -15.08 10.73
C PRO A 124 -8.53 -14.70 9.55
N ALA A 125 -8.55 -13.41 9.21
CA ALA A 125 -9.39 -12.87 8.14
C ALA A 125 -8.56 -12.34 6.97
N TRP A 126 -7.42 -11.71 7.25
CA TRP A 126 -6.55 -11.11 6.23
C TRP A 126 -5.08 -11.27 6.60
N ILE A 127 -4.23 -11.22 5.60
CA ILE A 127 -2.77 -11.21 5.76
C ILE A 127 -2.17 -10.18 4.81
N ALA A 128 -1.10 -9.50 5.23
CA ALA A 128 -0.40 -8.51 4.42
C ALA A 128 1.11 -8.69 4.50
N TYR A 129 1.78 -8.62 3.34
CA TYR A 129 3.23 -8.78 3.20
C TYR A 129 3.88 -7.47 2.78
N ALA A 130 4.95 -7.07 3.46
CA ALA A 130 5.76 -5.95 2.99
C ALA A 130 6.50 -6.34 1.70
N SER A 131 6.30 -5.55 0.65
CA SER A 131 6.96 -5.73 -0.63
C SER A 131 7.13 -4.40 -1.34
N HIS A 132 8.39 -4.01 -1.58
CA HIS A 132 8.83 -2.86 -2.39
C HIS A 132 7.83 -1.71 -2.51
N ASP A 133 7.23 -1.54 -3.69
CA ASP A 133 6.37 -0.42 -4.09
C ASP A 133 4.89 -0.67 -3.84
N TYR A 134 4.52 -1.78 -3.19
CA TYR A 134 3.14 -2.12 -2.89
C TYR A 134 2.64 -1.30 -1.70
N HIS A 135 1.36 -0.93 -1.71
CA HIS A 135 0.77 -0.09 -0.67
C HIS A 135 -0.72 -0.37 -0.51
N GLY A 136 -1.22 -0.20 0.72
CA GLY A 136 -2.63 -0.38 1.03
C GLY A 136 -3.13 -1.76 0.59
N ASP A 137 -4.07 -1.77 -0.35
CA ASP A 137 -4.81 -2.95 -0.78
C ASP A 137 -3.95 -3.97 -1.51
N ASP A 138 -2.90 -3.52 -2.19
CA ASP A 138 -2.01 -4.40 -2.95
C ASP A 138 -1.21 -5.35 -2.05
N LEU A 139 -0.98 -4.95 -0.79
CA LEU A 139 -0.20 -5.70 0.19
C LEU A 139 -0.93 -6.93 0.73
N ARG A 140 -2.28 -6.95 0.66
CA ARG A 140 -3.09 -7.90 1.42
C ARG A 140 -3.77 -8.95 0.55
N ARG A 141 -4.02 -10.10 1.17
CA ARG A 141 -4.90 -11.16 0.66
C ARG A 141 -5.85 -11.58 1.77
N ARG A 142 -7.05 -12.02 1.38
CA ARG A 142 -7.96 -12.64 2.35
C ARG A 142 -7.37 -13.96 2.83
N TRP A 143 -7.75 -14.37 4.03
CA TRP A 143 -7.31 -15.67 4.55
C TRP A 143 -7.83 -16.84 3.70
N ASP A 144 -8.98 -16.71 3.06
CA ASP A 144 -9.59 -17.70 2.17
C ASP A 144 -9.15 -17.59 0.70
N ASP A 145 -8.20 -16.71 0.40
CA ASP A 145 -7.71 -16.48 -0.96
C ASP A 145 -6.99 -17.73 -1.52
N PRO A 146 -7.34 -18.22 -2.72
CA PRO A 146 -6.68 -19.38 -3.31
C PRO A 146 -5.20 -19.15 -3.66
N GLU A 147 -4.75 -17.89 -3.78
CA GLU A 147 -3.34 -17.55 -3.97
C GLU A 147 -2.54 -17.62 -2.67
N LEU A 148 -3.20 -17.64 -1.51
CA LEU A 148 -2.55 -17.73 -0.20
C LEU A 148 -2.25 -19.19 0.15
N GLU A 149 -1.00 -19.59 -0.07
CA GLU A 149 -0.51 -20.89 0.37
C GLU A 149 -0.33 -20.94 1.89
N LYS A 150 -0.77 -22.06 2.49
CA LYS A 150 -0.68 -22.31 3.93
C LYS A 150 -0.28 -23.76 4.20
N VAL A 151 0.46 -23.97 5.28
CA VAL A 151 0.69 -25.28 5.91
C VAL A 151 -0.05 -25.27 7.24
N ASP A 152 -1.16 -26.01 7.31
CA ASP A 152 -2.17 -25.87 8.37
C ASP A 152 -2.61 -24.40 8.49
N ASP A 153 -2.43 -23.79 9.66
CA ASP A 153 -2.74 -22.37 9.92
C ASP A 153 -1.52 -21.43 9.70
N HIS A 154 -0.42 -21.93 9.14
CA HIS A 154 0.80 -21.13 8.93
C HIS A 154 0.88 -20.65 7.47
N PRO A 155 0.87 -19.33 7.22
CA PRO A 155 0.99 -18.81 5.86
C PRO A 155 2.42 -19.01 5.32
N VAL A 156 2.53 -19.34 4.05
CA VAL A 156 3.82 -19.50 3.36
C VAL A 156 4.23 -18.17 2.76
N VAL A 157 5.43 -17.70 3.12
CA VAL A 157 6.03 -16.46 2.61
C VAL A 157 7.17 -16.80 1.67
N TYR A 158 7.08 -16.38 0.41
CA TYR A 158 8.17 -16.50 -0.55
C TYR A 158 9.06 -15.26 -0.46
N ALA A 159 10.28 -15.41 0.09
CA ALA A 159 11.24 -14.31 0.17
C ALA A 159 11.93 -14.07 -1.19
N GLY A 160 12.01 -12.80 -1.58
CA GLY A 160 12.75 -12.36 -2.77
C GLY A 160 14.24 -12.64 -2.65
N ALA A 161 14.85 -13.18 -3.70
CA ALA A 161 16.23 -13.59 -3.68
C ALA A 161 17.16 -12.38 -3.60
N GLY A 162 17.79 -12.22 -2.43
CA GLY A 162 18.69 -11.12 -2.09
C GLY A 162 18.00 -9.83 -1.68
N SER A 163 16.79 -9.55 -2.18
CA SER A 163 15.96 -8.39 -1.82
C SER A 163 15.16 -8.57 -0.53
N HIS A 164 14.84 -9.82 -0.19
CA HIS A 164 14.02 -10.26 0.95
C HIS A 164 12.53 -9.88 0.94
N ALA A 165 12.06 -9.08 -0.01
CA ALA A 165 10.65 -8.72 -0.13
C ALA A 165 9.74 -9.97 -0.07
N SER A 166 8.58 -9.82 0.56
CA SER A 166 7.70 -10.94 0.88
C SER A 166 6.59 -11.10 -0.17
N TYR A 167 6.46 -12.31 -0.73
CA TYR A 167 5.49 -12.62 -1.79
C TYR A 167 4.59 -13.80 -1.43
N PHE A 168 3.35 -13.77 -1.96
CA PHE A 168 2.35 -14.84 -1.76
C PHE A 168 2.61 -16.09 -2.61
N GLN A 169 3.30 -15.94 -3.74
CA GLN A 169 3.56 -17.02 -4.68
C GLN A 169 5.01 -17.03 -5.11
N SER A 170 5.45 -18.18 -5.62
CA SER A 170 6.72 -18.25 -6.32
C SER A 170 6.63 -17.62 -7.71
N GLY A 171 7.66 -16.86 -8.12
CA GLY A 171 7.65 -16.20 -9.41
C GLY A 171 8.75 -15.16 -9.62
N GLU A 172 8.62 -14.46 -10.75
CA GLU A 172 9.40 -13.29 -11.12
C GLU A 172 8.49 -12.06 -11.04
N TYR A 173 8.89 -11.06 -10.26
CA TYR A 173 8.09 -9.86 -9.99
C TYR A 173 8.79 -8.64 -10.57
N LEU A 174 8.07 -7.83 -11.35
CA LEU A 174 8.56 -6.55 -11.80
C LEU A 174 8.29 -5.52 -10.71
N THR A 175 9.34 -4.91 -10.16
CA THR A 175 9.21 -3.85 -9.17
C THR A 175 9.82 -2.56 -9.68
N GLU A 176 9.13 -1.45 -9.42
CA GLU A 176 9.56 -0.12 -9.82
C GLU A 176 10.10 0.63 -8.61
N LEU A 177 11.43 0.77 -8.54
CA LEU A 177 12.03 1.54 -7.46
C LEU A 177 12.05 3.04 -7.79
N GLU A 178 11.47 3.83 -6.88
CA GLU A 178 11.60 5.28 -6.87
C GLU A 178 13.00 5.66 -6.40
N LEU A 179 13.90 5.92 -7.33
CA LEU A 179 15.23 6.41 -7.00
C LEU A 179 15.17 7.93 -6.84
N ALA A 180 15.62 8.42 -5.68
CA ALA A 180 15.60 9.84 -5.30
C ALA A 180 16.59 10.72 -6.10
N ILE A 181 16.92 10.34 -7.34
CA ILE A 181 17.90 10.97 -8.24
C ILE A 181 17.55 12.45 -8.49
N PHE A 182 16.26 12.82 -8.37
CA PHE A 182 15.76 14.13 -8.77
C PHE A 182 14.92 14.86 -7.72
N ALA A 183 14.94 14.41 -6.45
CA ALA A 183 14.29 15.13 -5.36
C ALA A 183 14.71 16.64 -5.23
N PRO A 184 15.93 17.06 -5.62
CA PRO A 184 16.29 18.47 -5.68
C PRO A 184 15.74 19.21 -6.92
N LEU A 185 15.52 18.49 -8.02
CA LEU A 185 15.10 19.04 -9.32
C LEU A 185 13.58 19.30 -9.39
N THR A 186 12.78 18.58 -8.60
CA THR A 186 11.34 18.84 -8.45
C THR A 186 11.06 20.25 -7.92
N ARG A 187 11.91 20.78 -7.02
CA ARG A 187 11.81 22.16 -6.51
C ARG A 187 12.06 23.22 -7.59
N LEU A 188 12.95 22.94 -8.55
CA LEU A 188 13.23 23.83 -9.67
C LEU A 188 12.07 23.84 -10.67
N PHE A 189 11.48 22.68 -10.95
CA PHE A 189 10.31 22.55 -11.82
C PHE A 189 9.06 23.23 -11.25
N GLU A 190 8.86 23.21 -9.93
CA GLU A 190 7.78 23.97 -9.28
C GLU A 190 7.97 25.49 -9.40
N GLN A 191 9.20 25.98 -9.30
CA GLN A 191 9.51 27.40 -9.50
C GLN A 191 9.30 27.84 -10.94
N VAL A 192 9.72 27.02 -11.91
CA VAL A 192 9.47 27.27 -13.34
C VAL A 192 7.97 27.23 -13.61
N ARG A 193 7.23 26.23 -13.12
CA ARG A 193 5.77 26.14 -13.31
C ARG A 193 5.02 27.31 -12.70
N ASN A 194 5.42 27.76 -11.51
CA ASN A 194 4.84 28.96 -10.89
C ASN A 194 5.21 30.22 -11.68
N PHE A 195 6.43 30.33 -12.19
CA PHE A 195 6.83 31.42 -13.08
C PHE A 195 5.98 31.44 -14.37
N TRP A 196 5.75 30.29 -15.00
CA TRP A 196 4.92 30.16 -16.21
C TRP A 196 3.42 30.42 -15.92
N ARG A 197 2.87 29.93 -14.80
CA ARG A 197 1.49 30.25 -14.35
C ARG A 197 1.29 31.74 -14.08
N THR A 198 2.33 32.42 -13.59
CA THR A 198 2.26 33.85 -13.28
C THR A 198 2.49 34.72 -14.53
N ARG A 199 3.23 34.23 -15.53
CA ARG A 199 3.54 34.95 -16.78
C ARG A 199 2.54 34.75 -17.93
N LEU A 200 1.81 33.63 -18.00
CA LEU A 200 0.95 33.29 -19.15
C LEU A 200 -0.55 33.29 -18.85
N ARG A 201 -0.97 34.00 -17.80
CA ARG A 201 -2.37 34.11 -17.40
C ARG A 201 -3.17 35.09 -18.28
N GLN A 202 -2.96 35.03 -19.59
CA GLN A 202 -3.74 35.69 -20.64
C GLN A 202 -3.80 34.77 -21.86
N TYR A 203 -4.56 33.69 -21.78
CA TYR A 203 -5.51 33.25 -22.82
C TYR A 203 -6.39 32.13 -22.26
N GLU A 204 -7.66 32.14 -22.69
CA GLU A 204 -8.85 31.33 -22.37
C GLU A 204 -8.58 29.82 -22.14
N GLY A 205 -9.39 29.02 -21.45
CA GLY A 205 -10.78 29.11 -20.99
C GLY A 205 -11.31 27.66 -20.89
N ASP A 206 -12.01 27.36 -19.79
CA ASP A 206 -12.85 26.19 -19.46
C ASP A 206 -12.41 24.72 -19.66
N ASP A 207 -12.71 23.98 -18.57
CA ASP A 207 -13.13 22.58 -18.46
C ASP A 207 -12.08 21.48 -18.70
N PHE A 208 -11.59 20.87 -17.61
CA PHE A 208 -11.42 19.42 -17.44
C PHE A 208 -11.24 19.10 -15.94
N GLY A 209 -11.93 18.06 -15.49
CA GLY A 209 -12.09 17.63 -14.11
C GLY A 209 -10.78 17.38 -13.34
N GLU A 210 -10.93 17.48 -12.02
CA GLU A 210 -9.93 17.18 -11.02
C GLU A 210 -9.61 15.68 -11.03
N ASP A 211 -8.66 15.26 -11.87
CA ASP A 211 -7.95 14.00 -11.68
C ASP A 211 -6.69 14.24 -10.84
N GLU A 212 -6.65 13.55 -9.69
CA GLU A 212 -5.51 13.37 -8.78
C GLU A 212 -4.33 12.61 -9.43
N GLN A 213 -3.90 12.99 -10.62
CA GLN A 213 -2.73 12.43 -11.30
C GLN A 213 -1.75 13.52 -11.70
N HIS A 214 -1.25 14.27 -10.73
CA HIS A 214 -0.03 15.05 -10.92
C HIS A 214 0.97 14.74 -9.81
N ARG A 215 1.32 13.45 -9.69
CA ARG A 215 2.60 13.05 -9.10
C ARG A 215 3.69 13.59 -10.01
N SER A 216 4.55 14.42 -9.45
CA SER A 216 5.78 14.92 -10.09
C SER A 216 6.51 13.77 -10.78
N THR A 217 7.03 14.02 -11.98
CA THR A 217 7.82 13.06 -12.77
C THR A 217 9.04 12.57 -11.99
N ILE A 218 8.85 11.50 -11.22
CA ILE A 218 9.86 10.71 -10.53
C ILE A 218 10.19 9.56 -11.49
N PHE A 219 11.43 9.47 -11.95
CA PHE A 219 11.86 8.36 -12.82
C PHE A 219 11.86 7.07 -12.00
N ARG A 220 11.00 6.11 -12.40
CA ARG A 220 10.94 4.76 -11.84
C ARG A 220 11.77 3.82 -12.69
N ILE A 221 12.65 3.03 -12.06
CA ILE A 221 13.49 2.06 -12.77
C ILE A 221 12.96 0.65 -12.48
N PRO A 222 12.60 -0.12 -13.54
CA PRO A 222 12.13 -1.49 -13.36
C PRO A 222 13.29 -2.42 -13.00
N PHE A 223 13.12 -3.19 -11.94
CA PHE A 223 13.96 -4.33 -11.58
C PHE A 223 13.11 -5.59 -11.53
N VAL A 224 13.74 -6.75 -11.72
CA VAL A 224 13.08 -8.04 -11.51
C VAL A 224 13.53 -8.59 -10.18
N ASP A 225 12.55 -8.91 -9.34
CA ASP A 225 12.74 -9.64 -8.11
C ASP A 225 12.34 -11.11 -8.30
N TYR A 226 13.01 -12.01 -7.60
CA TYR A 226 12.91 -13.45 -7.81
C TYR A 226 12.49 -14.16 -6.53
N ALA A 227 11.21 -14.44 -6.38
CA ALA A 227 10.69 -15.25 -5.28
C ALA A 227 10.61 -16.71 -5.73
N ARG A 228 11.74 -17.41 -5.86
CA ARG A 228 11.77 -18.69 -6.61
C ARG A 228 11.18 -19.90 -5.88
N GLY A 229 11.11 -19.85 -4.55
CA GLY A 229 10.67 -20.98 -3.73
C GLY A 229 11.62 -22.20 -3.74
N ASP A 230 12.81 -22.08 -4.33
CA ASP A 230 13.80 -23.16 -4.44
C ASP A 230 14.93 -23.07 -3.38
N GLY A 231 14.75 -22.20 -2.40
CA GLY A 231 15.72 -21.92 -1.32
C GLY A 231 15.48 -22.74 -0.05
N LEU A 232 16.08 -22.27 1.05
CA LEU A 232 15.84 -22.82 2.38
C LEU A 232 14.39 -22.58 2.81
N VAL A 233 13.72 -23.62 3.32
CA VAL A 233 12.39 -23.52 3.90
C VAL A 233 12.50 -23.58 5.42
N ILE A 234 11.91 -22.59 6.10
CA ILE A 234 11.88 -22.49 7.56
C ILE A 234 10.43 -22.53 8.03
N GLY A 235 10.08 -23.51 8.86
CA GLY A 235 8.73 -23.64 9.36
C GLY A 235 8.49 -24.92 10.14
N PRO A 236 7.33 -25.05 10.79
CA PRO A 236 6.97 -26.26 11.53
C PRO A 236 7.04 -27.51 10.64
N GLY A 237 7.69 -28.57 11.12
CA GLY A 237 7.80 -29.83 10.38
C GLY A 237 8.75 -29.81 9.19
N GLN A 238 9.48 -28.71 8.96
CA GLN A 238 10.53 -28.60 7.96
C GLN A 238 11.89 -29.01 8.54
N HIS A 239 12.90 -29.16 7.68
CA HIS A 239 14.26 -29.45 8.13
C HIS A 239 14.82 -28.34 9.05
N CYS A 240 14.45 -27.09 8.78
CA CYS A 240 14.75 -25.94 9.62
C CYS A 240 13.45 -25.43 10.23
N GLU A 241 13.40 -25.37 11.57
CA GLU A 241 12.25 -24.83 12.29
C GLU A 241 12.57 -23.44 12.84
N TRP A 242 11.52 -22.67 13.11
CA TRP A 242 11.66 -21.41 13.83
C TRP A 242 12.04 -21.67 15.29
N GLY A 243 12.96 -20.86 15.81
CA GLY A 243 13.26 -20.78 17.23
C GLY A 243 12.18 -20.02 18.00
N GLU A 244 12.42 -19.86 19.31
CA GLU A 244 11.52 -19.09 20.17
C GLU A 244 11.41 -17.62 19.69
N PRO A 245 10.18 -17.08 19.52
CA PRO A 245 9.99 -15.72 19.05
C PRO A 245 10.52 -14.68 20.04
N ARG A 246 11.12 -13.62 19.50
CA ARG A 246 11.48 -12.44 20.30
C ARG A 246 10.35 -11.43 20.30
N LEU A 247 9.69 -11.28 21.44
CA LEU A 247 8.55 -10.36 21.55
C LEU A 247 9.00 -8.89 21.51
N LEU A 248 8.25 -8.09 20.76
CA LEU A 248 8.35 -6.62 20.69
C LEU A 248 7.25 -5.93 21.52
N ASN A 249 6.63 -6.68 22.44
CA ASN A 249 5.59 -6.21 23.35
C ASN A 249 5.91 -6.62 24.80
N PRO A 250 6.09 -5.65 25.73
CA PRO A 250 6.20 -4.20 25.46
C PRO A 250 7.39 -3.89 24.54
N THR A 251 7.34 -2.75 23.84
CA THR A 251 8.39 -2.40 22.87
C THR A 251 9.75 -2.23 23.55
N PRO A 252 10.76 -3.03 23.18
CA PRO A 252 12.04 -3.00 23.85
C PRO A 252 12.82 -1.72 23.53
N PRO A 253 13.70 -1.23 24.43
CA PRO A 253 14.47 0.00 24.21
C PRO A 253 15.29 0.02 22.93
N TRP A 254 15.82 -1.13 22.49
CA TRP A 254 16.60 -1.19 21.25
C TRP A 254 15.77 -0.90 19.99
N VAL A 255 14.44 -1.12 20.04
CA VAL A 255 13.52 -0.71 18.96
C VAL A 255 13.11 0.74 19.14
N SER A 256 12.68 1.13 20.35
CA SER A 256 12.05 2.44 20.57
C SER A 256 13.04 3.59 20.68
N MET A 257 14.28 3.35 21.12
CA MET A 257 15.29 4.39 21.34
C MET A 257 16.27 4.54 20.18
N TYR A 258 16.28 3.62 19.21
CA TYR A 258 17.21 3.66 18.08
C TYR A 258 16.51 4.08 16.78
N ARG A 259 16.74 5.33 16.36
CA ARG A 259 16.20 5.92 15.12
C ARG A 259 17.15 5.85 13.92
N GLY A 260 18.34 5.29 14.13
CA GLY A 260 19.39 5.21 13.11
C GLY A 260 19.17 4.10 12.09
N LEU A 261 20.13 3.99 11.18
CA LEU A 261 20.20 2.90 10.21
C LEU A 261 20.86 1.66 10.84
N TRP A 262 20.32 0.50 10.55
CA TRP A 262 20.81 -0.78 11.05
C TRP A 262 21.96 -1.29 10.19
N GLY A 263 23.10 -0.62 10.23
CA GLY A 263 24.29 -1.01 9.46
C GLY A 263 25.01 0.20 8.88
N LEU A 264 25.77 -0.04 7.82
CA LEU A 264 26.57 0.99 7.15
C LEU A 264 25.70 2.10 6.54
N TYR A 265 26.04 3.34 6.90
CA TYR A 265 25.58 4.54 6.20
C TYR A 265 26.63 4.95 5.18
N THR A 266 26.40 4.63 3.91
CA THR A 266 27.34 4.83 2.82
C THR A 266 27.43 6.28 2.35
N GLN A 267 26.44 7.11 2.73
CA GLN A 267 26.25 8.47 2.21
C GLN A 267 26.09 8.50 0.69
N ASP A 268 25.59 7.39 0.11
CA ASP A 268 25.26 7.31 -1.29
C ASP A 268 24.15 8.35 -1.59
N PRO A 269 24.37 9.29 -2.52
CA PRO A 269 23.35 10.27 -2.89
C PRO A 269 22.03 9.66 -3.40
N PHE A 270 22.03 8.37 -3.77
CA PHE A 270 20.84 7.66 -4.20
C PHE A 270 20.16 6.86 -3.09
N ALA A 271 20.77 6.80 -1.89
CA ALA A 271 20.36 5.98 -0.75
C ALA A 271 20.07 4.51 -1.10
N GLY A 272 20.55 4.01 -2.24
CA GLY A 272 20.30 2.64 -2.67
C GLY A 272 21.05 1.67 -1.77
N GLU A 273 22.30 2.01 -1.44
CA GLU A 273 23.23 1.15 -0.71
C GLU A 273 23.28 1.45 0.81
N ASP A 274 22.49 2.42 1.27
CA ASP A 274 22.37 2.71 2.70
C ASP A 274 21.58 1.61 3.41
N ALA A 275 22.07 1.18 4.57
CA ALA A 275 21.37 0.23 5.43
C ALA A 275 19.94 0.71 5.76
N PRO A 276 18.98 -0.21 5.99
CA PRO A 276 17.61 0.16 6.30
C PRO A 276 17.51 0.69 7.73
N ALA A 277 16.42 1.41 8.01
CA ALA A 277 16.06 1.73 9.39
C ALA A 277 15.43 0.49 10.07
N GLY A 278 15.30 0.54 11.40
CA GLY A 278 14.72 -0.57 12.17
C GLY A 278 13.20 -0.70 12.03
N PRO A 279 12.58 -1.64 12.79
CA PRO A 279 11.15 -1.93 12.71
C PRO A 279 10.22 -0.74 12.97
N MET A 280 10.60 0.19 13.86
CA MET A 280 9.72 1.28 14.29
C MET A 280 9.87 2.57 13.46
N TYR A 281 11.02 2.80 12.84
CA TYR A 281 11.36 4.10 12.26
C TYR A 281 11.72 4.02 10.78
N ASN A 282 11.36 5.05 10.03
CA ASN A 282 11.84 5.27 8.66
C ASN A 282 13.30 5.75 8.68
N ARG A 283 13.94 5.78 7.51
CA ARG A 283 15.33 6.28 7.36
C ARG A 283 15.50 7.75 7.76
N ASP A 284 14.43 8.54 7.69
CA ASP A 284 14.40 9.94 8.15
C ASP A 284 14.13 10.08 9.67
N GLY A 285 13.99 8.96 10.38
CA GLY A 285 13.72 8.91 11.81
C GLY A 285 12.25 9.14 12.19
N THR A 286 11.34 9.34 11.24
CA THR A 286 9.89 9.37 11.52
C THR A 286 9.37 7.97 11.87
N VAL A 287 8.23 7.88 12.56
CA VAL A 287 7.64 6.57 12.92
C VAL A 287 7.01 5.94 11.69
N ARG A 288 7.31 4.67 11.41
CA ARG A 288 6.73 3.91 10.28
C ARG A 288 5.21 3.80 10.45
N ARG A 289 4.47 3.98 9.36
CA ARG A 289 3.01 3.75 9.34
C ARG A 289 2.64 2.34 9.79
N ALA A 290 3.34 1.32 9.29
CA ALA A 290 3.14 -0.07 9.73
C ALA A 290 3.32 -0.28 11.25
N TRP A 291 4.04 0.64 11.93
CA TRP A 291 4.23 0.57 13.37
C TRP A 291 3.08 1.22 14.16
N TYR A 292 2.68 2.45 13.80
CA TYR A 292 1.67 3.22 14.55
C TYR A 292 0.23 3.04 14.04
N ASP A 293 0.06 2.64 12.77
CA ASP A 293 -1.22 2.40 12.09
C ASP A 293 -1.11 1.17 11.15
N PRO A 294 -0.94 -0.04 11.70
CA PRO A 294 -0.89 -1.25 10.88
C PRO A 294 -2.16 -1.58 10.11
N VAL A 295 -3.33 -1.18 10.60
CA VAL A 295 -4.61 -1.42 9.91
C VAL A 295 -4.70 -0.56 8.66
N GLY A 296 -4.43 0.75 8.77
CA GLY A 296 -4.40 1.64 7.62
C GLY A 296 -3.20 1.41 6.69
N TRP A 297 -2.06 0.92 7.20
CA TRP A 297 -0.91 0.53 6.36
C TRP A 297 -1.30 -0.53 5.31
N ALA A 298 -2.08 -1.53 5.72
CA ALA A 298 -2.60 -2.55 4.82
C ALA A 298 -3.95 -2.18 4.20
N GLY A 299 -4.45 -0.94 4.36
CA GLY A 299 -5.72 -0.46 3.79
C GLY A 299 -7.00 -1.13 4.33
N LEU A 300 -6.93 -1.76 5.51
CA LEU A 300 -8.04 -2.45 6.17
C LEU A 300 -8.91 -1.53 7.03
N ASP A 301 -8.56 -0.24 7.13
CA ASP A 301 -9.31 0.79 7.84
C ASP A 301 -10.72 1.02 7.28
N LYS A 302 -10.95 0.62 6.03
CA LYS A 302 -12.27 0.61 5.37
C LYS A 302 -13.00 -0.73 5.44
N VAL A 303 -12.41 -1.76 6.05
CA VAL A 303 -12.95 -3.12 6.12
C VAL A 303 -13.37 -3.41 7.56
N THR A 304 -14.66 -3.66 7.74
CA THR A 304 -15.22 -4.05 9.04
C THR A 304 -14.84 -5.50 9.35
N PRO A 305 -14.33 -5.81 10.57
CA PRO A 305 -14.17 -7.17 11.05
C PRO A 305 -15.49 -7.95 11.00
N THR A 306 -15.44 -9.25 10.70
CA THR A 306 -16.62 -10.09 10.47
C THR A 306 -17.62 -10.04 11.63
N ASP A 307 -17.13 -10.03 12.86
CA ASP A 307 -17.91 -9.97 14.09
C ASP A 307 -18.67 -8.64 14.27
N GLU A 308 -18.14 -7.53 13.74
CA GLU A 308 -18.78 -6.21 13.79
C GLU A 308 -19.71 -5.95 12.58
N VAL A 309 -19.67 -6.75 11.51
CA VAL A 309 -20.39 -6.46 10.25
C VAL A 309 -21.90 -6.26 10.48
N ALA A 310 -22.55 -7.16 11.23
CA ALA A 310 -23.98 -7.10 11.46
C ALA A 310 -24.40 -5.82 12.20
N GLU A 311 -23.64 -5.43 13.23
CA GLU A 311 -23.88 -4.20 13.98
C GLU A 311 -23.71 -2.97 13.08
N ARG A 312 -22.61 -2.89 12.32
CA ARG A 312 -22.36 -1.77 11.40
C ARG A 312 -23.41 -1.62 10.31
N VAL A 313 -23.93 -2.74 9.80
CA VAL A 313 -25.00 -2.73 8.79
C VAL A 313 -26.29 -2.18 9.37
N GLU A 314 -26.67 -2.54 10.60
CA GLU A 314 -27.86 -1.97 11.23
C GLU A 314 -27.68 -0.48 11.57
N GLU A 315 -26.51 -0.07 12.08
CA GLU A 315 -26.18 1.35 12.29
C GLU A 315 -26.33 2.16 10.99
N GLU A 316 -25.81 1.64 9.88
CA GLU A 316 -25.90 2.30 8.58
C GLU A 316 -27.34 2.35 8.04
N LYS A 317 -28.13 1.29 8.24
CA LYS A 317 -29.55 1.27 7.87
C LYS A 317 -30.34 2.33 8.64
N GLU A 318 -30.09 2.49 9.94
CA GLU A 318 -30.73 3.54 10.74
C GLU A 318 -30.33 4.94 10.22
N ARG A 319 -29.04 5.16 9.96
CA ARG A 319 -28.55 6.43 9.41
C ARG A 319 -29.19 6.79 8.07
N ILE A 320 -29.39 5.81 7.18
CA ILE A 320 -30.06 6.03 5.89
C ILE A 320 -31.55 6.33 6.09
N ARG A 321 -32.25 5.64 7.00
CA ARG A 321 -33.66 5.92 7.32
C ARG A 321 -33.85 7.34 7.85
N ASP A 322 -32.98 7.79 8.74
CA ASP A 322 -33.01 9.16 9.27
C ASP A 322 -32.78 10.19 8.15
N ARG A 323 -31.83 9.92 7.26
CA ARG A 323 -31.59 10.75 6.06
C ARG A 323 -32.83 10.80 5.17
N GLN A 324 -33.50 9.67 4.91
CA GLN A 324 -34.72 9.64 4.10
C GLN A 324 -35.85 10.49 4.69
N VAL A 325 -36.04 10.45 6.02
CA VAL A 325 -37.04 11.28 6.70
C VAL A 325 -36.73 12.77 6.52
N GLN A 326 -35.48 13.17 6.72
CA GLN A 326 -35.05 14.55 6.55
C GLN A 326 -35.22 15.00 5.08
N THR A 327 -34.75 14.21 4.12
CA THR A 327 -34.87 14.53 2.70
C THR A 327 -36.32 14.61 2.23
N ARG A 328 -37.21 13.72 2.72
CA ARG A 328 -38.64 13.76 2.39
C ARG A 328 -39.30 15.05 2.91
N THR A 329 -38.97 15.44 4.13
CA THR A 329 -39.45 16.70 4.72
C THR A 329 -39.03 17.90 3.86
N THR A 330 -37.75 17.96 3.46
CA THR A 330 -37.25 19.02 2.56
C THR A 330 -37.93 19.01 1.19
N VAL A 331 -38.14 17.83 0.59
CA VAL A 331 -38.87 17.71 -0.68
C VAL A 331 -40.30 18.24 -0.55
N ASP A 332 -41.00 17.93 0.53
CA ASP A 332 -42.38 18.38 0.77
C ASP A 332 -42.46 19.91 0.93
N GLU A 333 -41.53 20.52 1.66
CA GLU A 333 -41.42 21.97 1.83
C GLU A 333 -41.14 22.69 0.50
N MET A 334 -40.17 22.19 -0.28
CA MET A 334 -39.81 22.76 -1.58
C MET A 334 -40.91 22.54 -2.62
N ALA A 335 -41.58 21.39 -2.60
CA ALA A 335 -42.72 21.12 -3.48
C ALA A 335 -43.88 22.07 -3.18
N ALA A 336 -44.15 22.36 -1.91
CA ALA A 336 -45.15 23.35 -1.53
C ALA A 336 -44.76 24.77 -2.00
N GLU A 337 -43.49 25.14 -1.91
CA GLU A 337 -42.99 26.42 -2.47
C GLU A 337 -43.14 26.49 -3.99
N LEU A 338 -42.73 25.44 -4.70
CA LEU A 338 -42.85 25.33 -6.14
C LEU A 338 -44.31 25.50 -6.59
N GLN A 339 -45.25 24.87 -5.88
CA GLN A 339 -46.68 25.04 -6.14
C GLN A 339 -47.16 26.47 -5.87
N ARG A 340 -46.74 27.11 -4.77
CA ARG A 340 -47.07 28.51 -4.46
C ARG A 340 -46.56 29.46 -5.55
N LEU A 341 -45.31 29.30 -5.98
CA LEU A 341 -44.71 30.09 -7.06
C LEU A 341 -45.44 29.86 -8.39
N GLY A 342 -45.84 28.61 -8.67
CA GLY A 342 -46.64 28.27 -9.84
C GLY A 342 -47.98 29.02 -9.89
N VAL A 343 -48.68 29.11 -8.75
CA VAL A 343 -49.93 29.88 -8.63
C VAL A 343 -49.68 31.38 -8.83
N GLN A 344 -48.64 31.94 -8.21
CA GLN A 344 -48.27 33.36 -8.35
C GLN A 344 -47.89 33.71 -9.80
N ALA A 345 -47.05 32.89 -10.44
CA ALA A 345 -46.65 33.07 -11.83
C ALA A 345 -47.86 33.02 -12.79
N ALA A 346 -48.80 32.09 -12.56
CA ALA A 346 -50.03 32.00 -13.34
C ALA A 346 -50.89 33.29 -13.23
N ALA A 347 -51.00 33.86 -12.03
CA ALA A 347 -51.74 35.11 -11.80
C ALA A 347 -51.06 36.34 -12.41
N MET A 348 -49.72 36.38 -12.45
CA MET A 348 -48.95 37.50 -13.01
C MET A 348 -48.90 37.50 -14.53
N ARG A 349 -49.12 36.36 -15.20
CA ARG A 349 -48.91 36.16 -16.65
C ARG A 349 -49.64 37.18 -17.53
N THR A 350 -50.83 37.64 -17.14
CA THR A 350 -51.65 38.57 -17.93
C THR A 350 -51.50 40.03 -17.50
N GLN A 351 -50.63 40.34 -16.53
CA GLN A 351 -50.49 41.67 -15.94
C GLN A 351 -49.17 42.32 -16.41
N PRO A 352 -49.20 43.34 -17.31
CA PRO A 352 -47.98 43.92 -17.88
C PRO A 352 -46.99 44.48 -16.85
N HIS A 353 -47.49 45.05 -15.75
CA HIS A 353 -46.65 45.61 -14.69
C HIS A 353 -45.97 44.55 -13.80
N LEU A 354 -46.37 43.28 -13.89
CA LEU A 354 -45.81 42.16 -13.12
C LEU A 354 -44.91 41.25 -13.96
N TYR A 355 -44.59 41.63 -15.20
CA TYR A 355 -43.78 40.80 -16.10
C TYR A 355 -42.38 40.48 -15.55
N LYS A 356 -41.72 41.45 -14.89
CA LYS A 356 -40.39 41.23 -14.30
C LYS A 356 -40.43 40.25 -13.11
N PRO A 357 -41.32 40.41 -12.10
CA PRO A 357 -41.54 39.39 -11.07
C PRO A 357 -41.93 38.02 -11.62
N TYR A 358 -42.73 37.98 -12.68
CA TYR A 358 -43.10 36.73 -13.36
C TYR A 358 -41.88 35.96 -13.88
N LEU A 359 -40.95 36.61 -14.57
CA LEU A 359 -39.73 35.96 -15.06
C LEU A 359 -38.86 35.40 -13.92
N ALA A 360 -38.70 36.17 -12.84
CA ALA A 360 -37.96 35.72 -11.67
C ALA A 360 -38.59 34.49 -11.02
N HIS A 361 -39.93 34.42 -10.95
CA HIS A 361 -40.63 33.22 -10.48
C HIS A 361 -40.44 32.03 -11.42
N GLN A 362 -40.43 32.23 -12.74
CA GLN A 362 -40.16 31.13 -13.68
C GLN A 362 -38.75 30.54 -13.51
N GLU A 363 -37.74 31.39 -13.33
CA GLU A 363 -36.37 30.95 -13.07
C GLU A 363 -36.29 30.18 -11.75
N ARG A 364 -36.85 30.72 -10.66
CA ARG A 364 -36.85 30.05 -9.36
C ARG A 364 -37.60 28.71 -9.38
N MET A 365 -38.73 28.63 -10.10
CA MET A 365 -39.46 27.38 -10.28
C MET A 365 -38.61 26.31 -10.99
N LYS A 366 -37.81 26.71 -11.98
CA LYS A 366 -36.92 25.78 -12.70
C LYS A 366 -35.83 25.24 -11.78
N GLU A 367 -35.19 26.11 -11.00
CA GLU A 367 -34.19 25.72 -10.00
C GLU A 367 -34.77 24.76 -8.96
N LEU A 368 -35.88 25.13 -8.32
CA LEU A 368 -36.55 24.28 -7.33
C LEU A 368 -36.95 22.92 -7.91
N SER A 369 -37.45 22.89 -9.15
CA SER A 369 -37.80 21.64 -9.81
C SER A 369 -36.58 20.74 -10.04
N GLN A 370 -35.42 21.31 -10.35
CA GLN A 370 -34.17 20.55 -10.51
C GLN A 370 -33.68 20.03 -9.16
N GLU A 371 -33.65 20.88 -8.14
CA GLU A 371 -33.24 20.50 -6.78
C GLU A 371 -34.14 19.38 -6.21
N ILE A 372 -35.47 19.50 -6.34
CA ILE A 372 -36.43 18.45 -5.94
C ILE A 372 -36.16 17.14 -6.66
N ASN A 373 -35.85 17.18 -7.96
CA ASN A 373 -35.56 15.97 -8.73
C ASN A 373 -34.28 15.28 -8.23
N THR A 374 -33.23 16.03 -7.90
CA THR A 374 -32.02 15.49 -7.28
C THR A 374 -32.30 14.83 -5.93
N LEU A 375 -33.07 15.49 -5.07
CA LEU A 375 -33.44 14.93 -3.76
C LEU A 375 -34.29 13.66 -3.89
N ARG A 376 -35.22 13.61 -4.85
CA ARG A 376 -36.01 12.41 -5.15
C ARG A 376 -35.16 11.28 -5.69
N ALA A 377 -34.16 11.57 -6.52
CA ALA A 377 -33.20 10.57 -6.99
C ALA A 377 -32.36 10.00 -5.83
N GLN A 378 -31.95 10.85 -4.87
CA GLN A 378 -31.27 10.42 -3.65
C GLN A 378 -32.16 9.48 -2.80
N LEU A 379 -33.44 9.81 -2.62
CA LEU A 379 -34.39 8.94 -1.89
C LEU A 379 -34.50 7.55 -2.53
N ALA A 380 -34.56 7.48 -3.85
CA ALA A 380 -34.61 6.21 -4.58
C ALA A 380 -33.30 5.41 -4.46
N ALA A 381 -32.15 6.08 -4.50
CA ALA A 381 -30.85 5.45 -4.27
C ALA A 381 -30.72 4.93 -2.83
N ASP A 382 -31.20 5.69 -1.85
CA ASP A 382 -31.23 5.30 -0.44
C ASP A 382 -32.11 4.07 -0.20
N GLU A 383 -33.27 3.99 -0.86
CA GLU A 383 -34.16 2.82 -0.79
C GLU A 383 -33.48 1.57 -1.38
N ALA A 384 -32.86 1.71 -2.55
CA ALA A 384 -32.11 0.61 -3.17
C ALA A 384 -30.91 0.16 -2.31
N LEU A 385 -30.23 1.08 -1.63
CA LEU A 385 -29.12 0.76 -0.73
C LEU A 385 -29.60 0.04 0.54
N LEU A 386 -30.72 0.46 1.13
CA LEU A 386 -31.34 -0.24 2.27
C LEU A 386 -31.73 -1.68 1.92
N ASP A 387 -32.28 -1.89 0.73
CA ASP A 387 -32.60 -3.23 0.22
C ASP A 387 -31.32 -4.06 0.09
N ALA A 388 -30.26 -3.51 -0.53
CA ALA A 388 -28.99 -4.20 -0.68
C ALA A 388 -28.35 -4.58 0.67
N LEU A 389 -28.36 -3.67 1.64
CA LEU A 389 -27.84 -3.90 2.99
C LEU A 389 -28.60 -5.01 3.73
N SER A 390 -29.89 -5.17 3.45
CA SER A 390 -30.72 -6.22 4.07
C SER A 390 -30.39 -7.64 3.59
N TYR A 391 -29.66 -7.78 2.46
CA TYR A 391 -29.16 -9.06 1.97
C TYR A 391 -27.66 -9.27 2.23
N TYR A 392 -26.96 -8.26 2.74
CA TYR A 392 -25.52 -8.30 2.95
C TYR A 392 -25.11 -8.90 4.31
N ALA A 393 -25.90 -8.61 5.36
CA ALA A 393 -25.67 -9.10 6.72
C ALA A 393 -26.23 -10.51 6.96
#